data_AF-A0A7D5IHJ3-F1
#
_entry.id   AF-A0A7D5IHJ3-F1
#
_cell.length_a   1.000
_cell.length_b   1.000
_cell.length_c   1.000
_cell.angle_alpha   90.00
_cell.angle_beta   90.00
_cell.angle_gamma   90.00
#
_symmetry.space_group_name_H-M   'P 1'
#
loop_
_entity.id
_entity.type
_entity.pdbx_description
1 polymer ?
#
loop_
_entity_poly.entity_id
_entity_poly.type
_entity_poly.pdbx_seq_one_letter_code
_entity_poly.pdbx_strand_id
1 'polypeptide(L)'
;MSETAVGYVRLSQDGKSLNRQERDVERYAADNSLDVVEVYNEGKRASGFDSERPEYQKLLARITDDDKVSAVVVPNLSRLSRDRKERLRLLLDLDRAGVELHSFELGRPVDLDDDWELVQQSIQATTDDVEKRKEIDRSKRATAERLAEGYDHGRPPFGLRFDDAGEYWVPGDRFDDALDVIEARERGLSWREVATDTGVPKDTARRVYDRRERYLS
;
A
#
# COMPACT_ATOMS: atom_id res chain seq x y z
N MET A 1 6.76 -3.34 -39.63
CA MET A 1 5.55 -2.63 -39.19
C MET A 1 5.50 -2.81 -37.69
N SER A 2 5.18 -1.76 -36.93
CA SER A 2 5.01 -1.91 -35.49
C SER A 2 3.69 -2.64 -35.22
N GLU A 3 3.70 -3.49 -34.22
CA GLU A 3 2.54 -4.23 -33.76
C GLU A 3 1.72 -3.38 -32.80
N THR A 4 0.38 -3.47 -32.86
CA THR A 4 -0.49 -2.61 -32.03
C THR A 4 -0.54 -3.19 -30.62
N ALA A 5 -0.16 -2.38 -29.65
CA ALA A 5 -0.18 -2.75 -28.25
C ALA A 5 -1.09 -1.83 -27.43
N VAL A 6 -1.46 -2.29 -26.25
CA VAL A 6 -2.13 -1.49 -25.23
C VAL A 6 -1.38 -1.60 -23.91
N GLY A 7 -1.39 -0.54 -23.11
CA GLY A 7 -0.75 -0.51 -21.80
C GLY A 7 -1.76 -0.73 -20.67
N TYR A 8 -1.32 -1.30 -19.55
CA TYR A 8 -2.10 -1.31 -18.32
C TYR A 8 -1.25 -0.90 -17.10
N VAL A 9 -1.72 0.11 -16.37
CA VAL A 9 -1.03 0.65 -15.20
C VAL A 9 -1.98 0.78 -14.01
N ARG A 10 -1.41 0.67 -12.79
CA ARG A 10 -2.17 0.78 -11.54
C ARG A 10 -1.30 1.36 -10.44
N LEU A 11 -1.85 2.24 -9.61
CA LEU A 11 -1.10 2.79 -8.49
C LEU A 11 -1.02 1.72 -7.38
N SER A 12 0.20 1.28 -7.04
CA SER A 12 0.42 0.50 -5.82
C SER A 12 0.33 1.41 -4.59
N GLN A 13 -0.09 0.85 -3.46
CA GLN A 13 -0.10 1.54 -2.15
C GLN A 13 1.29 2.12 -1.79
N ASP A 14 2.38 1.55 -2.34
CA ASP A 14 3.78 1.85 -2.01
C ASP A 14 4.48 2.90 -2.93
N GLY A 15 3.73 3.69 -3.71
CA GLY A 15 4.24 5.03 -4.11
C GLY A 15 5.09 5.19 -5.38
N LYS A 16 5.20 4.24 -6.32
CA LYS A 16 5.65 4.60 -7.69
C LYS A 16 4.55 5.42 -8.38
N SER A 17 4.87 6.65 -8.81
CA SER A 17 3.92 7.51 -9.52
C SER A 17 3.48 6.87 -10.84
N LEU A 18 2.18 6.97 -11.17
CA LEU A 18 1.60 6.44 -12.42
C LEU A 18 2.36 6.94 -13.65
N ASN A 19 2.76 8.21 -13.66
CA ASN A 19 3.56 8.80 -14.73
C ASN A 19 4.89 8.06 -14.98
N ARG A 20 5.49 7.45 -13.96
CA ARG A 20 6.69 6.62 -14.15
C ARG A 20 6.32 5.29 -14.82
N GLN A 21 5.21 4.69 -14.40
CA GLN A 21 4.73 3.43 -14.97
C GLN A 21 4.32 3.57 -16.44
N GLU A 22 3.63 4.66 -16.79
CA GLU A 22 3.29 5.00 -18.18
C GLU A 22 4.57 5.14 -19.03
N ARG A 23 5.56 5.92 -18.56
CA ARG A 23 6.86 6.03 -19.24
C ARG A 23 7.61 4.70 -19.35
N ASP A 24 7.50 3.83 -18.34
CA ASP A 24 8.13 2.51 -18.37
C ASP A 24 7.48 1.63 -19.46
N VAL A 25 6.15 1.69 -19.60
CA VAL A 25 5.37 1.02 -20.66
C VAL A 25 5.73 1.58 -22.04
N GLU A 26 5.70 2.90 -22.22
CA GLU A 26 6.03 3.56 -23.49
C GLU A 26 7.46 3.25 -23.95
N ARG A 27 8.43 3.33 -23.02
CA ARG A 27 9.83 3.01 -23.33
C ARG A 27 9.98 1.56 -23.74
N TYR A 28 9.38 0.64 -22.99
CA TYR A 28 9.42 -0.79 -23.33
C TYR A 28 8.86 -1.02 -24.74
N ALA A 29 7.71 -0.42 -25.05
CA ALA A 29 7.07 -0.57 -26.33
C ALA A 29 7.96 -0.07 -27.48
N ALA A 30 8.55 1.12 -27.32
CA ALA A 30 9.48 1.68 -28.29
C ALA A 30 10.71 0.78 -28.52
N ASP A 31 11.27 0.22 -27.45
CA ASP A 31 12.43 -0.69 -27.52
C ASP A 31 12.10 -2.03 -28.21
N ASN A 32 10.82 -2.43 -28.21
CA ASN A 32 10.34 -3.71 -28.74
C ASN A 32 9.48 -3.59 -30.01
N SER A 33 9.50 -2.44 -30.69
CA SER A 33 8.72 -2.20 -31.92
C SER A 33 7.20 -2.34 -31.76
N LEU A 34 6.68 -2.06 -30.56
CA LEU A 34 5.26 -2.03 -30.25
C LEU A 34 4.74 -0.58 -30.30
N ASP A 35 3.55 -0.38 -30.85
CA ASP A 35 2.85 0.90 -30.86
C ASP A 35 1.73 0.89 -29.82
N VAL A 36 1.98 1.51 -28.66
CA VAL A 36 0.97 1.58 -27.58
C VAL A 36 -0.06 2.65 -27.90
N VAL A 37 -1.24 2.21 -28.33
CA VAL A 37 -2.31 3.12 -28.78
C VAL A 37 -3.17 3.67 -27.63
N GLU A 38 -3.18 2.98 -26.49
CA GLU A 38 -3.93 3.37 -25.30
C GLU A 38 -3.27 2.78 -24.05
N VAL A 39 -3.29 3.51 -22.93
CA VAL A 39 -2.87 3.01 -21.62
C VAL A 39 -4.05 3.09 -20.64
N TYR A 40 -4.53 1.93 -20.22
CA TYR A 40 -5.60 1.79 -19.24
C TYR A 40 -5.06 2.02 -17.83
N ASN A 41 -5.60 3.01 -17.11
CA ASN A 41 -5.06 3.48 -15.83
C ASN A 41 -6.08 3.38 -14.69
N GLU A 42 -5.88 2.41 -13.80
CA GLU A 42 -6.80 2.11 -12.69
C GLU A 42 -6.73 3.11 -11.51
N GLY A 43 -5.78 4.04 -11.51
CA GLY A 43 -5.67 5.08 -10.48
C GLY A 43 -5.45 4.56 -9.03
N LYS A 44 -5.91 5.35 -8.04
CA LYS A 44 -5.76 5.11 -6.58
C LYS A 44 -6.80 4.15 -5.97
N ARG A 45 -7.95 3.92 -6.64
CA ARG A 45 -9.14 3.33 -5.98
C ARG A 45 -9.13 1.82 -5.88
N ALA A 46 -8.25 1.12 -6.58
CA ALA A 46 -8.04 -0.32 -6.40
C ALA A 46 -7.24 -0.62 -5.12
N SER A 47 -7.82 -0.29 -3.94
CA SER A 47 -7.51 -1.06 -2.72
C SER A 47 -7.76 -2.53 -3.08
N GLY A 48 -6.93 -3.46 -2.60
CA GLY A 48 -6.93 -4.86 -3.07
C GLY A 48 -8.24 -5.66 -2.87
N PHE A 49 -9.34 -5.00 -2.52
CA PHE A 49 -10.69 -5.51 -2.33
C PHE A 49 -11.74 -4.87 -3.24
N ASP A 50 -11.42 -3.80 -3.97
CA ASP A 50 -12.37 -3.15 -4.88
C ASP A 50 -12.43 -3.93 -6.20
N SER A 51 -13.50 -4.70 -6.36
CA SER A 51 -13.68 -5.72 -7.40
C SER A 51 -14.09 -5.16 -8.76
N GLU A 52 -14.43 -3.88 -8.86
CA GLU A 52 -15.08 -3.36 -10.07
C GLU A 52 -14.11 -3.06 -11.23
N ARG A 53 -12.82 -2.82 -10.94
CA ARG A 53 -11.69 -2.60 -11.88
C ARG A 53 -12.11 -2.22 -13.33
N PRO A 54 -12.75 -1.05 -13.52
CA PRO A 54 -13.39 -0.72 -14.79
C PRO A 54 -12.41 -0.58 -15.96
N GLU A 55 -11.21 -0.04 -15.74
CA GLU A 55 -10.23 0.12 -16.82
C GLU A 55 -9.65 -1.23 -17.26
N TYR A 56 -9.50 -2.14 -16.31
CA TYR A 56 -9.15 -3.51 -16.60
C TYR A 56 -10.24 -4.25 -17.41
N GLN A 57 -11.52 -4.04 -17.11
CA GLN A 57 -12.61 -4.65 -17.89
C GLN A 57 -12.65 -4.08 -19.32
N LYS A 58 -12.36 -2.78 -19.50
CA LYS A 58 -12.22 -2.17 -20.83
C LYS A 58 -11.06 -2.76 -21.61
N LEU A 59 -9.91 -2.97 -20.97
CA LEU A 59 -8.76 -3.66 -21.57
C LEU A 59 -9.18 -5.05 -22.07
N LEU A 60 -9.87 -5.84 -21.25
CA LEU A 60 -10.33 -7.18 -21.64
C LEU A 60 -11.29 -7.15 -22.82
N ALA A 61 -12.27 -6.23 -22.81
CA ALA A 61 -13.17 -6.04 -23.93
C ALA A 61 -12.40 -5.63 -25.20
N ARG A 62 -11.43 -4.71 -25.07
CA ARG A 62 -10.59 -4.23 -26.17
C ARG A 62 -9.82 -5.35 -26.85
N ILE A 63 -9.16 -6.23 -26.10
CA ILE A 63 -8.39 -7.35 -26.65
C ILE A 63 -9.27 -8.47 -27.22
N THR A 64 -10.52 -8.56 -26.77
CA THR A 64 -11.48 -9.57 -27.25
C THR A 64 -12.18 -9.11 -28.52
N ASP A 65 -12.48 -7.82 -28.63
CA ASP A 65 -13.28 -7.24 -29.71
C ASP A 65 -12.45 -6.71 -30.89
N ASP A 66 -11.12 -6.57 -30.74
CA ASP A 66 -10.24 -6.08 -31.81
C ASP A 66 -8.99 -6.93 -31.99
N ASP A 67 -9.04 -7.77 -33.02
CA ASP A 67 -7.95 -8.64 -33.48
C ASP A 67 -6.69 -7.87 -33.91
N LYS A 68 -6.72 -6.54 -34.00
CA LYS A 68 -5.53 -5.73 -34.31
C LYS A 68 -4.60 -5.57 -33.11
N VAL A 69 -5.12 -5.68 -31.88
CA VAL A 69 -4.30 -5.59 -30.66
C VAL A 69 -3.59 -6.93 -30.49
N SER A 70 -2.28 -6.93 -30.67
CA SER A 70 -1.48 -8.16 -30.57
C SER A 70 -0.69 -8.25 -29.26
N ALA A 71 -0.58 -7.15 -28.49
CA ALA A 71 0.18 -7.15 -27.24
C ALA A 71 -0.44 -6.27 -26.13
N VAL A 72 -0.23 -6.71 -24.89
CA VAL A 72 -0.46 -5.91 -23.67
C VAL A 72 0.86 -5.66 -22.96
N VAL A 73 1.18 -4.41 -22.65
CA VAL A 73 2.41 -4.03 -21.94
C VAL A 73 2.08 -3.56 -20.53
N VAL A 74 2.76 -4.14 -19.54
CA VAL A 74 2.61 -3.75 -18.13
C VAL A 74 3.95 -3.41 -17.48
N PRO A 75 3.96 -2.54 -16.44
CA PRO A 75 5.17 -2.29 -15.67
C PRO A 75 5.72 -3.57 -15.03
N ASN A 76 4.84 -4.32 -14.35
CA ASN A 76 5.11 -5.65 -13.81
C ASN A 76 3.81 -6.43 -13.59
N LEU A 77 3.92 -7.75 -13.43
CA LEU A 77 2.77 -8.65 -13.37
C LEU A 77 1.89 -8.46 -12.13
N SER A 78 2.41 -7.85 -11.07
CA SER A 78 1.60 -7.49 -9.88
C SER A 78 0.57 -6.39 -10.17
N ARG A 79 0.70 -5.67 -11.30
CA ARG A 79 -0.29 -4.68 -11.73
C ARG A 79 -1.59 -5.33 -12.15
N LEU A 80 -1.53 -6.50 -12.79
CA LEU A 80 -2.67 -7.24 -13.34
C LEU A 80 -3.67 -7.71 -12.29
N SER A 81 -3.23 -8.36 -11.21
CA SER A 81 -4.06 -8.58 -10.01
C SER A 81 -3.23 -8.92 -8.80
N ARG A 82 -3.79 -8.64 -7.60
CA ARG A 82 -3.31 -9.19 -6.32
C ARG A 82 -3.89 -10.57 -6.04
N ASP A 83 -5.07 -10.89 -6.59
CA ASP A 83 -5.65 -12.23 -6.44
C ASP A 83 -5.04 -13.18 -7.48
N ARG A 84 -4.53 -14.31 -6.99
CA ARG A 84 -3.85 -15.31 -7.82
C ARG A 84 -4.76 -15.91 -8.88
N LYS A 85 -6.03 -16.20 -8.54
CA LYS A 85 -6.98 -16.82 -9.47
C LYS A 85 -7.37 -15.83 -10.54
N GLU A 86 -7.55 -14.56 -10.20
CA GLU A 86 -7.80 -13.50 -11.19
C GLU A 86 -6.63 -13.32 -12.14
N ARG A 87 -5.39 -13.27 -11.63
CA ARG A 87 -4.21 -13.13 -12.50
C ARG A 87 -4.05 -14.34 -13.43
N LEU A 88 -4.29 -15.56 -12.94
CA LEU A 88 -4.24 -16.76 -13.80
C LEU A 88 -5.33 -16.72 -14.89
N ARG A 89 -6.56 -16.34 -14.53
CA ARG A 89 -7.65 -16.19 -15.51
C ARG A 89 -7.26 -15.23 -16.62
N LEU A 90 -6.66 -14.09 -16.27
CA LEU A 90 -6.19 -13.12 -17.25
C LEU A 90 -5.15 -13.70 -18.21
N LEU A 91 -4.14 -14.41 -17.70
CA LEU A 91 -3.12 -15.01 -18.56
C LEU A 91 -3.77 -15.95 -19.57
N LEU A 92 -4.76 -16.74 -19.13
CA LEU A 92 -5.54 -17.61 -20.01
C LEU A 92 -6.44 -16.85 -20.99
N ASP A 93 -6.99 -15.69 -20.60
CA ASP A 93 -7.83 -14.88 -21.47
C ASP A 93 -6.98 -14.18 -22.56
N LEU A 94 -5.78 -13.71 -22.23
CA LEU A 94 -4.81 -13.18 -23.19
C LEU A 94 -4.32 -14.25 -24.17
N ASP A 95 -3.96 -15.43 -23.65
CA ASP A 95 -3.57 -16.59 -24.45
C ASP A 95 -4.65 -17.00 -25.46
N ARG A 96 -5.91 -17.12 -24.99
CA ARG A 96 -7.06 -17.40 -25.88
C ARG A 96 -7.29 -16.34 -26.94
N ALA A 97 -7.01 -15.08 -26.63
CA ALA A 97 -7.12 -13.98 -27.57
C ALA A 97 -5.94 -13.90 -28.55
N GLY A 98 -4.89 -14.73 -28.36
CA GLY A 98 -3.66 -14.65 -29.16
C GLY A 98 -2.88 -13.37 -28.91
N VAL A 99 -3.02 -12.78 -27.71
CA VAL A 99 -2.42 -11.50 -27.34
C VAL A 99 -1.24 -11.73 -26.40
N GLU A 100 -0.07 -11.25 -26.81
CA GLU A 100 1.16 -11.39 -26.03
C GLU A 100 1.15 -10.48 -24.80
N LEU A 101 1.67 -10.98 -23.68
CA LEU A 101 1.85 -10.17 -22.47
C LEU A 101 3.31 -9.77 -22.31
N HIS A 102 3.59 -8.47 -22.21
CA HIS A 102 4.94 -7.95 -22.04
C HIS A 102 5.09 -7.25 -20.68
N SER A 103 6.26 -7.43 -20.04
CA SER A 103 6.58 -6.76 -18.78
C SER A 103 7.86 -5.95 -18.87
N PHE A 104 7.77 -4.66 -18.51
CA PHE A 104 8.94 -3.80 -18.41
C PHE A 104 9.97 -4.32 -17.38
N GLU A 105 9.51 -4.78 -16.21
CA GLU A 105 10.39 -5.30 -15.15
C GLU A 105 11.13 -6.58 -15.55
N LEU A 106 10.50 -7.46 -16.34
CA LEU A 106 11.14 -8.65 -16.89
C LEU A 106 12.02 -8.33 -18.11
N GLY A 107 11.73 -7.22 -18.80
CA GLY A 107 12.44 -6.83 -20.02
C GLY A 107 12.15 -7.72 -21.24
N ARG A 108 11.11 -8.56 -21.16
CA ARG A 108 10.72 -9.52 -22.21
C ARG A 108 9.21 -9.82 -22.21
N PRO A 109 8.66 -10.39 -23.30
CA PRO A 109 7.35 -11.04 -23.25
C PRO A 109 7.34 -12.17 -22.23
N VAL A 110 6.19 -12.38 -21.61
CA VAL A 110 5.90 -13.52 -20.75
C VAL A 110 5.60 -14.69 -21.66
N ASP A 111 6.36 -15.77 -21.50
CA ASP A 111 6.07 -17.02 -22.17
C ASP A 111 4.82 -17.65 -21.51
N LEU A 112 3.71 -17.67 -22.26
CA LEU A 112 2.44 -18.25 -21.82
C LEU A 112 2.35 -19.76 -22.14
N ASP A 113 3.25 -20.29 -22.97
CA ASP A 113 3.35 -21.70 -23.32
C ASP A 113 4.25 -22.48 -22.33
N ASP A 114 5.12 -21.78 -21.61
CA ASP A 114 5.90 -22.37 -20.52
C ASP A 114 5.04 -22.50 -19.24
N ASP A 115 4.40 -23.66 -19.09
CA ASP A 115 3.68 -24.09 -17.88
C ASP A 115 4.48 -23.82 -16.58
N TRP A 116 5.82 -23.88 -16.64
CA TRP A 116 6.69 -23.60 -15.51
C TRP A 116 6.83 -22.10 -15.23
N GLU A 117 6.85 -21.23 -16.24
CA GLU A 117 6.87 -19.76 -16.04
C GLU A 117 5.53 -19.26 -15.48
N LEU A 118 4.40 -19.79 -15.95
CA LEU A 118 3.06 -19.54 -15.39
C LEU A 118 2.94 -19.97 -13.92
N VAL A 119 3.49 -21.13 -13.58
CA VAL A 119 3.55 -21.64 -12.20
C VAL A 119 4.53 -20.83 -11.35
N GLN A 120 5.71 -20.49 -11.86
CA GLN A 120 6.69 -19.67 -11.15
C GLN A 120 6.18 -18.26 -10.89
N GLN A 121 5.52 -17.62 -11.85
CA GLN A 121 4.87 -16.32 -11.65
C GLN A 121 3.75 -16.41 -10.60
N SER A 122 2.98 -17.52 -10.62
CA SER A 122 1.97 -17.85 -9.61
C SER A 122 2.58 -18.04 -8.21
N ILE A 123 3.78 -18.58 -8.11
CA ILE A 123 4.54 -18.79 -6.87
C ILE A 123 5.24 -17.49 -6.41
N GLN A 124 5.76 -16.64 -7.30
CA GLN A 124 6.46 -15.40 -6.92
C GLN A 124 5.53 -14.38 -6.24
N ALA A 125 4.24 -14.35 -6.62
CA ALA A 125 3.22 -13.60 -5.86
C ALA A 125 2.95 -14.16 -4.46
N THR A 126 3.37 -15.40 -4.19
CA THR A 126 3.29 -16.02 -2.86
C THR A 126 4.34 -15.42 -1.93
N THR A 127 5.52 -15.04 -2.42
CA THR A 127 6.58 -14.50 -1.55
C THR A 127 6.17 -13.15 -0.97
N ASP A 128 5.67 -12.22 -1.78
CA ASP A 128 5.28 -10.88 -1.30
C ASP A 128 4.10 -10.92 -0.32
N ASP A 129 3.08 -11.74 -0.60
CA ASP A 129 1.90 -11.89 0.27
C ASP A 129 2.22 -12.69 1.54
N VAL A 130 3.08 -13.72 1.44
CA VAL A 130 3.54 -14.48 2.60
C VAL A 130 4.50 -13.65 3.44
N GLU A 131 5.37 -12.84 2.85
CA GLU A 131 6.25 -11.92 3.57
C GLU A 131 5.44 -10.85 4.29
N LYS A 132 4.45 -10.23 3.62
CA LYS A 132 3.53 -9.28 4.27
C LYS A 132 2.72 -9.94 5.38
N ARG A 133 2.20 -11.14 5.18
CA ARG A 133 1.49 -11.89 6.24
C ARG A 133 2.42 -12.26 7.39
N LYS A 134 3.64 -12.73 7.11
CA LYS A 134 4.66 -13.03 8.12
C LYS A 134 5.09 -11.77 8.86
N GLU A 135 5.16 -10.62 8.22
CA GLU A 135 5.46 -9.32 8.83
C GLU A 135 4.33 -8.89 9.76
N ILE A 136 3.07 -8.99 9.30
CA ILE A 136 1.89 -8.72 10.14
C ILE A 136 1.86 -9.68 11.34
N ASP A 137 2.09 -10.98 11.13
CA ASP A 137 2.07 -11.98 12.20
C ASP A 137 3.25 -11.82 13.16
N ARG A 138 4.41 -11.36 12.67
CA ARG A 138 5.57 -11.02 13.52
C ARG A 138 5.26 -9.76 14.33
N SER A 139 4.69 -8.73 13.71
CA SER A 139 4.28 -7.49 14.39
C SER A 139 3.26 -7.77 15.49
N LYS A 140 2.22 -8.56 15.19
CA LYS A 140 1.23 -9.01 16.18
C LYS A 140 1.86 -9.80 17.33
N ARG A 141 2.77 -10.72 17.04
CA ARG A 141 3.49 -11.49 18.08
C ARG A 141 4.36 -10.59 18.94
N ALA A 142 5.13 -9.69 18.35
CA ALA A 142 5.95 -8.73 19.09
C ALA A 142 5.08 -7.81 19.98
N THR A 143 3.93 -7.34 19.49
CA THR A 143 2.98 -6.59 20.33
C THR A 143 2.43 -7.44 21.47
N ALA A 144 2.07 -8.70 21.20
CA ALA A 144 1.54 -9.60 22.22
C ALA A 144 2.58 -9.96 23.29
N GLU A 145 3.83 -10.23 22.90
CA GLU A 145 4.96 -10.49 23.80
C GLU A 145 5.23 -9.26 24.69
N ARG A 146 5.29 -8.05 24.10
CA ARG A 146 5.47 -6.81 24.86
C ARG A 146 4.34 -6.57 25.88
N LEU A 147 3.09 -6.79 25.46
CA LEU A 147 1.94 -6.65 26.36
C LEU A 147 1.96 -7.72 27.46
N ALA A 148 2.42 -8.94 27.17
CA ALA A 148 2.55 -10.01 28.15
C ALA A 148 3.66 -9.74 29.19
N GLU A 149 4.74 -9.09 28.77
CA GLU A 149 5.82 -8.61 29.67
C GLU A 149 5.45 -7.32 30.41
N GLY A 150 4.29 -6.71 30.09
CA GLY A 150 3.80 -5.50 30.74
C GLY A 150 4.44 -4.21 30.24
N TYR A 151 5.14 -4.25 29.12
CA TYR A 151 5.74 -3.07 28.50
C TYR A 151 4.70 -2.18 27.81
N ASP A 152 4.99 -0.88 27.75
CA ASP A 152 4.18 0.05 27.00
C ASP A 152 4.34 -0.17 25.48
N HIS A 153 3.26 0.09 24.74
CA HIS A 153 3.19 -0.14 23.30
C HIS A 153 2.47 0.99 22.56
N GLY A 154 2.91 1.25 21.33
CA GLY A 154 2.36 2.27 20.46
C GLY A 154 3.04 3.62 20.66
N ARG A 155 2.42 4.68 20.13
CA ARG A 155 2.94 6.04 20.25
C ARG A 155 2.77 6.54 21.69
N PRO A 156 3.84 7.01 22.36
CA PRO A 156 3.73 7.61 23.68
C PRO A 156 2.71 8.76 23.71
N PRO A 157 1.86 8.85 24.75
CA PRO A 157 1.02 10.01 25.02
C PRO A 157 1.83 11.30 25.09
N PHE A 158 1.14 12.43 24.95
CA PHE A 158 1.78 13.74 25.01
C PHE A 158 2.52 13.95 26.34
N GLY A 159 3.75 14.46 26.31
CA GLY A 159 4.57 14.64 27.51
C GLY A 159 5.28 13.38 27.98
N LEU A 160 5.00 12.21 27.40
CA LEU A 160 5.72 10.96 27.66
C LEU A 160 6.63 10.59 26.49
N ARG A 161 7.68 9.83 26.79
CA ARG A 161 8.58 9.20 25.83
C ARG A 161 8.90 7.78 26.27
N PHE A 162 9.49 6.98 25.39
CA PHE A 162 10.08 5.73 25.86
C PHE A 162 11.35 6.00 26.68
N ASP A 163 11.60 5.14 27.66
CA ASP A 163 12.90 5.02 28.32
C ASP A 163 13.99 4.58 27.33
N ASP A 164 15.24 4.53 27.80
CA ASP A 164 16.38 4.21 26.95
C ASP A 164 16.36 2.74 26.48
N ALA A 165 15.66 1.86 27.21
CA ALA A 165 15.44 0.46 26.84
C ALA A 165 14.31 0.29 25.81
N GLY A 166 13.46 1.30 25.63
CA GLY A 166 12.29 1.22 24.76
C GLY A 166 11.17 0.36 25.33
N GLU A 167 11.07 0.21 26.65
CA GLU A 167 10.17 -0.69 27.36
C GLU A 167 8.99 0.06 27.95
N TYR A 168 9.24 1.14 28.70
CA TYR A 168 8.21 1.88 29.43
C TYR A 168 8.10 3.33 28.96
N TRP A 169 6.90 3.90 29.09
CA TRP A 169 6.70 5.34 28.94
C TRP A 169 7.12 6.06 30.22
N VAL A 170 8.05 7.00 30.06
CA VAL A 170 8.60 7.84 31.12
C VAL A 170 8.39 9.33 30.80
N PRO A 171 8.47 10.23 31.80
CA PRO A 171 8.43 11.67 31.57
C PRO A 171 9.41 12.13 30.48
N GLY A 172 8.89 12.89 29.51
CA GLY A 172 9.66 13.57 28.47
C GLY A 172 9.69 15.07 28.66
N ASP A 173 10.23 15.79 27.66
CA ASP A 173 10.49 17.24 27.74
C ASP A 173 9.25 18.11 27.95
N ARG A 174 8.05 17.57 27.66
CA ARG A 174 6.75 18.26 27.76
C ARG A 174 5.86 17.62 28.83
N PHE A 175 6.45 16.89 29.78
CA PHE A 175 5.69 16.25 30.85
C PHE A 175 5.05 17.28 31.77
N ASP A 176 5.78 18.35 32.11
CA ASP A 176 5.28 19.42 32.97
C ASP A 176 4.04 20.10 32.37
N ASP A 177 4.06 20.41 31.06
CA ASP A 177 2.87 20.93 30.36
C ASP A 177 1.66 20.00 30.45
N ALA A 178 1.88 18.67 30.50
CA ALA A 178 0.79 17.71 30.66
C ALA A 178 0.22 17.77 32.09
N LEU A 179 1.05 18.00 33.11
CA LEU A 179 0.61 18.23 34.48
C LEU A 179 -0.13 19.57 34.60
N ASP A 180 0.37 20.63 33.98
CA ASP A 180 -0.29 21.94 33.95
C ASP A 180 -1.68 21.87 33.32
N VAL A 181 -1.84 21.08 32.24
CA VAL A 181 -3.15 20.80 31.63
C VAL A 181 -4.11 20.16 32.65
N ILE A 182 -3.62 19.19 33.43
CA ILE A 182 -4.43 18.47 34.42
C ILE A 182 -4.84 19.45 35.53
N GLU A 183 -3.89 20.17 36.11
CA GLU A 183 -4.14 21.13 37.19
C GLU A 183 -5.11 22.24 36.75
N ALA A 184 -4.85 22.86 35.59
CA ALA A 184 -5.71 23.90 35.04
C ALA A 184 -7.14 23.40 34.85
N ARG A 185 -7.31 22.16 34.39
CA ARG A 185 -8.63 21.58 34.21
C ARG A 185 -9.34 21.26 35.53
N GLU A 186 -8.63 20.76 36.54
CA GLU A 186 -9.18 20.51 37.89
C GLU A 186 -9.59 21.80 38.60
N ARG A 187 -8.89 22.91 38.33
CA ARG A 187 -9.26 24.27 38.77
C ARG A 187 -10.48 24.85 38.05
N GLY A 188 -11.06 24.11 37.11
CA GLY A 188 -12.31 24.46 36.44
C GLY A 188 -12.15 25.28 35.16
N LEU A 189 -10.93 25.50 34.67
CA LEU A 189 -10.71 26.26 33.43
C LEU A 189 -11.37 25.55 32.24
N SER A 190 -11.93 26.33 31.33
CA SER A 190 -12.44 25.81 30.06
C SER A 190 -11.29 25.30 29.20
N TRP A 191 -11.59 24.37 28.28
CA TRP A 191 -10.59 23.84 27.36
C TRP A 191 -9.91 24.89 26.46
N ARG A 192 -10.54 26.07 26.28
CA ARG A 192 -9.90 27.18 25.56
C ARG A 192 -8.86 27.86 26.44
N GLU A 193 -9.21 28.13 27.69
CA GLU A 193 -8.29 28.73 28.66
C GLU A 193 -7.10 27.81 28.94
N VAL A 194 -7.34 26.50 29.12
CA VAL A 194 -6.27 25.50 29.27
C VAL A 194 -5.30 25.53 28.09
N ALA A 195 -5.80 25.61 26.86
CA ALA A 195 -4.95 25.64 25.67
C ALA A 195 -4.13 26.93 25.55
N THR A 196 -4.70 28.06 25.95
CA THR A 196 -4.00 29.35 25.99
C THR A 196 -2.90 29.35 27.06
N ASP A 197 -3.20 28.82 28.25
CA ASP A 197 -2.33 28.86 29.43
C ASP A 197 -1.13 27.91 29.30
N THR A 198 -1.38 26.68 28.84
CA THR A 198 -0.38 25.61 28.74
C THR A 198 0.31 25.53 27.37
N GLY A 199 -0.22 26.24 26.37
CA GLY A 199 0.21 26.09 24.97
C GLY A 199 -0.12 24.70 24.36
N VAL A 200 -0.83 23.83 25.07
CA VAL A 200 -1.22 22.50 24.58
C VAL A 200 -2.52 22.60 23.78
N PRO A 201 -2.58 22.14 22.52
CA PRO A 201 -3.80 22.19 21.73
C PRO A 201 -4.97 21.51 22.43
N LYS A 202 -6.16 22.13 22.37
CA LYS A 202 -7.38 21.69 23.05
C LYS A 202 -7.67 20.18 22.99
N ASP A 203 -7.53 19.57 21.81
CA ASP A 203 -7.80 18.14 21.64
C ASP A 203 -6.73 17.25 22.27
N THR A 204 -5.48 17.71 22.31
CA THR A 204 -4.40 17.05 23.03
C THR A 204 -4.58 17.24 24.53
N ALA A 205 -4.91 18.44 25.00
CA ALA A 205 -5.18 18.71 26.41
C ALA A 205 -6.33 17.86 26.96
N ARG A 206 -7.40 17.70 26.17
CA ARG A 206 -8.49 16.78 26.51
C ARG A 206 -8.00 15.33 26.65
N ARG A 207 -7.22 14.83 25.68
CA ARG A 207 -6.65 13.47 25.71
C ARG A 207 -5.69 13.25 26.89
N VAL A 208 -4.97 14.28 27.31
CA VAL A 208 -4.11 14.24 28.51
C VAL A 208 -5.00 14.08 29.75
N TYR A 209 -5.99 14.94 29.92
CA TYR A 209 -6.90 14.91 31.07
C TYR A 209 -7.73 13.61 31.18
N ASP A 210 -8.20 13.09 30.05
CA ASP A 210 -8.92 11.80 29.99
C ASP A 210 -8.05 10.63 30.48
N ARG A 211 -6.73 10.77 30.42
CA ARG A 211 -5.73 9.79 30.84
C ARG A 211 -4.92 10.24 32.06
N ARG A 212 -5.40 11.22 32.82
CA ARG A 212 -4.65 11.89 33.91
C ARG A 212 -4.07 10.94 34.95
N GLU A 213 -4.75 9.83 35.25
CA GLU A 213 -4.25 8.81 36.18
C GLU A 213 -2.86 8.26 35.79
N ARG A 214 -2.54 8.22 34.49
CA ARG A 214 -1.22 7.80 33.98
C ARG A 214 -0.10 8.81 34.21
N TYR A 215 -0.45 10.09 34.42
CA TYR A 215 0.53 11.15 34.68
C TYR A 215 0.72 11.40 36.18
N LEU A 216 -0.26 10.98 36.99
CA LEU A 216 -0.27 11.16 38.44
C LEU A 216 0.13 9.89 39.22
N SER A 217 0.38 8.78 38.50
CA SER A 217 0.90 7.51 39.03
C SER A 217 2.41 7.54 39.17
#